data_AF-A0A150UQ47-F1
#
_entry.id   AF-A0A150UQ47-F1
#
_cell.length_a   1.000
_cell.length_b   1.000
_cell.length_c   1.000
_cell.angle_alpha   90.00
_cell.angle_beta   90.00
_cell.angle_gamma   90.00
#
_symmetry.space_group_name_H-M   'P 1'
#
loop_
_entity.id
_entity.type
_entity.pdbx_description
1 polymer ?
#
loop_
_entity_poly.entity_id
_entity_poly.type
_entity_poly.pdbx_seq_one_letter_code
_entity_poly.pdbx_strand_id
1 'polypeptide(L)'
;RLPLARNVLVTFPLHGHGPSKVVVEGYTAAHGARGRAVRFLQFGSSGIWQVPQEDLWITRHSPHNKNDTRAVAEDELLALGGCVLNLAGLWGGERNPKNWVDRVAKSKDDVRGKKSLHLIHGLDVARAVLALITTSTWAEHGKGQRWMLTDGFVYDWWSLMAGWADARNQDDTKPDRRPTEQAKWVYELMREENVRALPRSMEALGRCYDTREFWATFGLTPLKAGV
;
A
#
# COMPACT_ATOMS: atom_id res chain seq x y z
N ARG A 1 11.26 30.38 -2.98
CA ARG A 1 10.04 29.99 -3.74
C ARG A 1 10.35 28.70 -4.49
N LEU A 2 9.45 27.72 -4.50
CA LEU A 2 9.65 26.48 -5.27
C LEU A 2 9.61 26.76 -6.79
N PRO A 3 10.29 25.97 -7.63
CA PRO A 3 10.20 26.11 -9.08
C PRO A 3 8.78 25.83 -9.61
N LEU A 4 8.42 26.47 -10.73
CA LEU A 4 7.18 26.15 -11.44
C LEU A 4 7.29 24.74 -12.04
N ALA A 5 6.30 23.90 -11.78
CA ALA A 5 6.21 22.54 -12.26
C ALA A 5 4.85 22.30 -12.93
N ARG A 6 4.78 21.32 -13.84
CA ARG A 6 3.49 20.86 -14.38
C ARG A 6 2.75 19.95 -13.40
N ASN A 7 3.51 19.17 -12.62
CA ASN A 7 3.01 18.22 -11.65
C ASN A 7 3.78 18.40 -10.33
N VAL A 8 3.09 18.27 -9.20
CA VAL A 8 3.67 18.25 -7.86
C VAL A 8 3.30 16.93 -7.22
N LEU A 9 4.31 16.16 -6.79
CA LEU A 9 4.12 14.92 -6.04
C LEU A 9 4.41 15.15 -4.56
N VAL A 10 3.40 14.93 -3.71
CA VAL A 10 3.49 14.97 -2.26
C VAL A 10 3.76 13.55 -1.76
N THR A 11 4.98 13.30 -1.26
CA THR A 11 5.44 11.97 -0.84
C THR A 11 5.40 11.73 0.67
N PHE A 12 5.05 12.76 1.44
CA PHE A 12 4.94 12.70 2.90
C PHE A 12 3.49 12.80 3.33
N PRO A 13 3.11 12.20 4.48
CA PRO A 13 1.72 12.16 4.90
C PRO A 13 1.25 13.54 5.36
N LEU A 14 0.08 13.95 4.86
CA LEU A 14 -0.71 15.05 5.37
C LEU A 14 -1.76 14.50 6.34
N HIS A 15 -2.15 15.30 7.35
CA HIS A 15 -3.08 14.86 8.39
C HIS A 15 -4.08 15.96 8.73
N GLY A 16 -5.36 15.61 8.79
CA GLY A 16 -6.46 16.49 9.17
C GLY A 16 -6.81 17.52 8.09
N HIS A 17 -7.60 18.52 8.49
CA HIS A 17 -8.07 19.60 7.62
C HIS A 17 -7.02 20.71 7.51
N GLY A 18 -6.83 21.25 6.31
CA GLY A 18 -5.99 22.42 6.04
C GLY A 18 -4.67 22.14 5.30
N PRO A 19 -3.87 21.10 5.64
CA PRO A 19 -2.56 20.93 5.01
C PRO A 19 -2.60 20.79 3.48
N SER A 20 -3.57 20.07 2.92
CA SER A 20 -3.67 19.91 1.46
C SER A 20 -4.02 21.24 0.80
N LYS A 21 -4.93 22.01 1.43
CA LYS A 21 -5.27 23.36 1.02
C LYS A 21 -4.05 24.29 1.05
N VAL A 22 -3.26 24.29 2.13
CA VAL A 22 -2.05 25.11 2.26
C VAL A 22 -1.05 24.80 1.14
N VAL A 23 -0.85 23.52 0.82
CA VAL A 23 0.06 23.11 -0.27
C VAL A 23 -0.45 23.61 -1.63
N VAL A 24 -1.72 23.35 -1.96
CA VAL A 24 -2.29 23.68 -3.26
C VAL A 24 -2.43 25.20 -3.45
N GLU A 25 -3.03 25.88 -2.48
CA GLU A 25 -3.27 27.32 -2.55
C GLU A 25 -1.97 28.12 -2.41
N GLY A 26 -1.08 27.72 -1.51
CA GLY A 26 0.22 28.37 -1.35
C GLY A 26 1.06 28.29 -2.63
N TYR A 27 1.09 27.11 -3.27
CA TYR A 27 1.77 26.94 -4.55
C TYR A 27 1.08 27.74 -5.67
N THR A 28 -0.26 27.70 -5.72
CA THR A 28 -1.03 28.45 -6.73
C THR A 28 -0.81 29.96 -6.58
N ALA A 29 -0.88 30.49 -5.37
CA ALA A 29 -0.64 31.90 -5.06
C ALA A 29 0.77 32.34 -5.43
N ALA A 30 1.77 31.50 -5.12
CA ALA A 30 3.15 31.78 -5.52
C ALA A 30 3.29 31.88 -7.05
N HIS A 31 2.57 31.06 -7.83
CA HIS A 31 2.71 30.95 -9.29
C HIS A 31 1.63 31.65 -10.14
N GLY A 32 0.65 32.29 -9.52
CA GLY A 32 -0.43 33.02 -10.21
C GLY A 32 -1.22 32.13 -11.16
N ALA A 33 -1.59 32.66 -12.33
CA ALA A 33 -2.38 31.94 -13.34
C ALA A 33 -1.74 30.60 -13.77
N ARG A 34 -0.40 30.53 -13.83
CA ARG A 34 0.32 29.30 -14.17
C ARG A 34 0.23 28.23 -13.07
N GLY A 35 0.05 28.65 -11.82
CA GLY A 35 -0.16 27.75 -10.69
C GLY A 35 -1.47 26.96 -10.78
N ARG A 36 -2.52 27.53 -11.39
CA ARG A 36 -3.84 26.89 -11.53
C ARG A 36 -3.85 25.68 -12.48
N ALA A 37 -2.86 25.57 -13.35
CA ALA A 37 -2.71 24.45 -14.28
C ALA A 37 -1.90 23.27 -13.70
N VAL A 38 -1.37 23.43 -12.47
CA VAL A 38 -0.52 22.41 -11.84
C VAL A 38 -1.36 21.27 -11.30
N ARG A 39 -0.92 20.06 -11.59
CA ARG A 39 -1.55 18.82 -11.15
C ARG A 39 -0.90 18.35 -9.86
N PHE A 40 -1.70 18.14 -8.82
CA PHE A 40 -1.21 17.64 -7.54
C PHE A 40 -1.50 16.15 -7.41
N LEU A 41 -0.47 15.40 -7.06
CA LEU A 41 -0.53 13.97 -6.78
C LEU A 41 -0.02 13.75 -5.36
N GLN A 42 -0.67 12.91 -4.57
CA GLN A 42 -0.24 12.56 -3.22
C GLN A 42 -0.14 11.05 -3.05
N PHE A 43 0.90 10.60 -2.34
CA PHE A 43 0.93 9.25 -1.79
C PHE A 43 0.05 9.17 -0.54
N GLY A 44 -1.02 8.38 -0.65
CA GLY A 44 -1.88 7.99 0.44
C GLY A 44 -1.53 6.60 0.98
N SER A 45 -2.35 6.11 1.91
CA SER A 45 -2.20 4.78 2.50
C SER A 45 -3.43 3.93 2.24
N SER A 46 -3.26 2.65 1.87
CA SER A 46 -4.38 1.70 1.84
C SER A 46 -4.95 1.38 3.24
N GLY A 47 -4.28 1.87 4.29
CA GLY A 47 -4.73 1.79 5.69
C GLY A 47 -6.12 2.36 5.95
N ILE A 48 -6.60 3.29 5.13
CA ILE A 48 -7.91 3.93 5.32
C ILE A 48 -9.08 2.94 5.14
N TRP A 49 -8.88 1.84 4.41
CA TRP A 49 -9.90 0.79 4.21
C TRP A 49 -9.89 -0.28 5.32
N GLN A 50 -9.07 -0.12 6.38
CA GLN A 50 -9.03 -1.05 7.51
C GLN A 50 -10.18 -0.80 8.50
N VAL A 51 -11.40 -0.79 7.98
CA VAL A 51 -12.67 -0.69 8.71
C VAL A 51 -13.48 -1.96 8.46
N PRO A 52 -14.57 -2.21 9.21
CA PRO A 52 -15.52 -3.25 8.84
C PRO A 52 -16.01 -3.06 7.39
N GLN A 53 -16.03 -4.15 6.62
CA GLN A 53 -16.45 -4.20 5.23
C GLN A 53 -17.53 -5.26 5.08
N GLU A 54 -18.48 -5.03 4.19
CA GLU A 54 -19.52 -6.00 3.84
C GLU A 54 -18.96 -7.12 2.95
N ASP A 55 -18.05 -6.75 2.04
CA ASP A 55 -17.43 -7.66 1.10
C ASP A 55 -16.01 -8.09 1.52
N LEU A 56 -15.66 -9.32 1.13
CA LEU A 56 -14.30 -9.86 1.28
C LEU A 56 -13.30 -9.10 0.38
N TRP A 57 -13.74 -8.78 -0.84
CA TRP A 57 -12.96 -8.09 -1.87
C TRP A 57 -13.22 -6.59 -1.81
N ILE A 58 -12.20 -5.84 -1.42
CA ILE A 58 -12.27 -4.41 -1.17
C ILE A 58 -11.62 -3.69 -2.34
N THR A 59 -12.36 -2.74 -2.91
CA THR A 59 -11.90 -1.90 -4.01
C THR A 59 -11.67 -0.48 -3.54
N ARG A 60 -11.16 0.38 -4.43
CA ARG A 60 -11.08 1.84 -4.18
C ARG A 60 -12.44 2.50 -3.92
N HIS A 61 -13.55 1.87 -4.33
CA HIS A 61 -14.91 2.39 -4.16
C HIS A 61 -15.57 1.92 -2.86
N SER A 62 -14.96 0.94 -2.17
CA SER A 62 -15.45 0.47 -0.88
C SER A 62 -15.39 1.57 0.19
N PRO A 63 -16.27 1.53 1.21
CA PRO A 63 -16.22 2.45 2.33
C PRO A 63 -14.83 2.49 2.98
N HIS A 64 -14.39 3.68 3.37
CA HIS A 64 -13.13 3.88 4.08
C HIS A 64 -13.38 4.75 5.32
N ASN A 65 -12.42 4.74 6.25
CA ASN A 65 -12.48 5.51 7.48
C ASN A 65 -12.41 7.02 7.22
N LYS A 66 -13.56 7.70 7.19
CA LYS A 66 -13.64 9.16 7.05
C LYS A 66 -13.10 9.94 8.26
N ASN A 67 -12.85 9.27 9.38
CA ASN A 67 -12.27 9.87 10.58
C ASN A 67 -10.76 9.65 10.67
N ASP A 68 -10.16 8.88 9.75
CA ASP A 68 -8.71 8.75 9.67
C ASP A 68 -8.11 10.10 9.23
N THR A 69 -7.17 10.63 9.99
CA THR A 69 -6.60 11.96 9.72
C THR A 69 -5.91 12.03 8.36
N ARG A 70 -5.35 10.94 7.83
CA ARG A 70 -4.80 10.90 6.47
C ARG A 70 -5.92 10.91 5.44
N ALA A 71 -6.98 10.13 5.65
CA ALA A 71 -8.15 10.13 4.76
C ALA A 71 -8.76 11.53 4.64
N VAL A 72 -8.86 12.27 5.76
CA VAL A 72 -9.35 13.66 5.77
C VAL A 72 -8.49 14.58 4.88
N ALA A 73 -7.16 14.50 5.00
CA ALA A 73 -6.27 15.32 4.18
C ALA A 73 -6.30 14.89 2.70
N GLU A 74 -6.40 13.59 2.44
CA GLU A 74 -6.57 13.04 1.09
C GLU A 74 -7.89 13.53 0.46
N ASP A 75 -9.01 13.47 1.17
CA ASP A 75 -10.33 13.99 0.73
C ASP A 75 -10.27 15.49 0.41
N GLU A 76 -9.58 16.28 1.24
CA GLU A 76 -9.36 17.70 0.98
C GLU A 76 -8.58 17.92 -0.33
N LEU A 77 -7.53 17.14 -0.59
CA LEU A 77 -6.77 17.24 -1.84
C LEU A 77 -7.64 16.87 -3.06
N LEU A 78 -8.45 15.81 -2.95
CA LEU A 78 -9.37 15.38 -4.01
C LEU A 78 -10.39 16.48 -4.33
N ALA A 79 -10.95 17.13 -3.32
CA ALA A 79 -11.88 18.26 -3.48
C ALA A 79 -11.24 19.46 -4.20
N LEU A 80 -9.92 19.65 -4.04
CA LEU A 80 -9.13 20.67 -4.74
C LEU A 80 -8.72 20.26 -6.17
N GLY A 81 -9.13 19.08 -6.64
CA GLY A 81 -8.82 18.57 -7.98
C GLY A 81 -7.47 17.86 -8.08
N GLY A 82 -6.84 17.54 -6.95
CA GLY A 82 -5.68 16.65 -6.92
C GLY A 82 -6.06 15.18 -7.09
N CYS A 83 -5.04 14.32 -7.08
CA CYS A 83 -5.15 12.87 -7.19
C CYS A 83 -4.42 12.20 -6.02
N VAL A 84 -4.94 11.08 -5.54
CA VAL A 84 -4.31 10.31 -4.46
C VAL A 84 -4.01 8.90 -4.95
N LEU A 85 -2.77 8.45 -4.75
CA LEU A 85 -2.34 7.06 -4.91
C LEU A 85 -2.18 6.44 -3.53
N ASN A 86 -3.17 5.69 -3.07
CA ASN A 86 -3.08 4.94 -1.82
C ASN A 86 -2.24 3.68 -2.00
N LEU A 87 -1.03 3.72 -1.45
CA LEU A 87 -0.08 2.62 -1.53
C LEU A 87 -0.38 1.59 -0.45
N ALA A 88 -0.33 0.30 -0.81
CA ALA A 88 -0.18 -0.77 0.17
C ALA A 88 1.24 -0.80 0.75
N GLY A 89 1.65 -1.88 1.41
CA GLY A 89 2.98 -1.97 2.03
C GLY A 89 4.10 -1.76 1.00
N LEU A 90 4.71 -0.57 1.02
CA LEU A 90 5.76 -0.21 0.09
C LEU A 90 7.04 -1.01 0.38
N TRP A 91 7.52 -1.71 -0.63
CA TRP A 91 8.76 -2.50 -0.57
C TRP A 91 9.69 -2.25 -1.77
N GLY A 92 10.92 -2.76 -1.69
CA GLY A 92 11.97 -2.55 -2.67
C GLY A 92 13.12 -1.69 -2.15
N GLY A 93 14.31 -1.84 -2.75
CA GLY A 93 15.54 -1.24 -2.24
C GLY A 93 15.82 -1.73 -0.81
N GLU A 94 16.02 -0.80 0.12
CA GLU A 94 16.25 -1.10 1.54
C GLU A 94 14.99 -1.57 2.29
N ARG A 95 13.79 -1.41 1.70
CA ARG A 95 12.53 -1.82 2.31
C ARG A 95 12.22 -3.27 1.98
N ASN A 96 12.76 -4.18 2.80
CA ASN A 96 12.49 -5.62 2.69
C ASN A 96 11.39 -6.06 3.68
N PRO A 97 10.26 -6.63 3.23
CA PRO A 97 9.19 -7.13 4.09
C PRO A 97 9.62 -8.18 5.11
N LYS A 98 10.67 -8.96 4.80
CA LYS A 98 11.28 -9.94 5.72
C LYS A 98 11.69 -9.29 7.04
N ASN A 99 12.21 -8.06 6.98
CA ASN A 99 12.67 -7.31 8.14
C ASN A 99 11.52 -6.77 9.01
N TRP A 100 10.26 -6.93 8.59
CA TRP A 100 9.11 -6.46 9.36
C TRP A 100 8.59 -7.52 10.33
N VAL A 101 8.95 -8.79 10.14
CA VAL A 101 8.43 -9.93 10.92
C VAL A 101 8.60 -9.71 12.42
N ASP A 102 9.81 -9.36 12.88
CA ASP A 102 10.10 -9.14 14.31
C ASP A 102 9.35 -7.94 14.91
N ARG A 103 8.98 -6.97 14.08
CA ARG A 103 8.18 -5.83 14.51
C ARG A 103 6.71 -6.21 14.68
N VAL A 104 6.19 -7.04 13.76
CA VAL A 104 4.76 -7.35 13.70
C VAL A 104 4.38 -8.58 14.51
N ALA A 105 5.30 -9.52 14.75
CA ALA A 105 5.04 -10.76 15.45
C ALA A 105 6.16 -11.11 16.44
N LYS A 106 5.94 -10.74 17.71
CA LYS A 106 6.88 -10.94 18.82
C LYS A 106 6.53 -12.16 19.67
N SER A 107 5.30 -12.64 19.56
CA SER A 107 4.78 -13.81 20.26
C SER A 107 4.01 -14.74 19.33
N LYS A 108 3.76 -15.97 19.77
CA LYS A 108 2.88 -16.92 19.06
C LYS A 108 1.46 -16.38 18.92
N ASP A 109 0.95 -15.64 19.90
CA ASP A 109 -0.36 -15.01 19.84
C ASP A 109 -0.41 -13.91 18.78
N ASP A 110 0.69 -13.15 18.60
CA ASP A 110 0.78 -12.18 17.51
C ASP A 110 0.73 -12.88 16.14
N VAL A 111 1.44 -14.01 15.98
CA VAL A 111 1.40 -14.83 14.76
C VAL A 111 -0.01 -15.34 14.52
N ARG A 112 -0.68 -15.86 15.56
CA ARG A 112 -2.05 -16.35 15.49
C ARG A 112 -3.00 -15.28 14.93
N GLY A 113 -2.86 -14.04 15.39
CA GLY A 113 -3.66 -12.91 14.94
C GLY A 113 -3.34 -12.40 13.53
N LYS A 114 -2.25 -12.85 12.89
CA LYS A 114 -1.91 -12.38 11.54
C LYS A 114 -2.79 -12.99 10.47
N LYS A 115 -3.15 -12.15 9.50
CA LYS A 115 -4.00 -12.48 8.36
C LYS A 115 -3.35 -12.04 7.04
N SER A 116 -4.05 -11.29 6.20
CA SER A 116 -3.52 -10.81 4.93
C SER A 116 -2.50 -9.67 5.05
N LEU A 117 -1.57 -9.63 4.10
CA LEU A 117 -0.67 -8.54 3.79
C LEU A 117 -0.83 -8.19 2.31
N HIS A 118 -0.73 -6.90 1.98
CA HIS A 118 -0.73 -6.43 0.60
C HIS A 118 0.46 -5.50 0.42
N LEU A 119 1.09 -5.59 -0.74
CA LEU A 119 2.36 -4.93 -1.00
C LEU A 119 2.33 -4.24 -2.35
N ILE A 120 3.23 -3.27 -2.52
CA ILE A 120 3.52 -2.67 -3.82
C ILE A 120 5.00 -2.31 -3.87
N HIS A 121 5.67 -2.69 -4.95
CA HIS A 121 7.10 -2.39 -5.11
C HIS A 121 7.31 -0.94 -5.59
N GLY A 122 8.38 -0.29 -5.13
CA GLY A 122 8.70 1.10 -5.50
C GLY A 122 8.82 1.36 -7.01
N LEU A 123 9.31 0.37 -7.78
CA LEU A 123 9.32 0.44 -9.26
C LEU A 123 7.91 0.56 -9.85
N ASP A 124 6.96 -0.20 -9.33
CA ASP A 124 5.58 -0.17 -9.82
C ASP A 124 4.84 1.09 -9.36
N VAL A 125 5.18 1.63 -8.19
CA VAL A 125 4.75 2.98 -7.78
C VAL A 125 5.28 4.04 -8.74
N ALA A 126 6.56 3.99 -9.12
CA ALA A 126 7.14 4.95 -10.06
C ALA A 126 6.45 4.89 -11.44
N ARG A 127 6.14 3.68 -11.92
CA ARG A 127 5.38 3.47 -13.17
C ARG A 127 3.96 4.01 -13.07
N ALA A 128 3.29 3.80 -11.94
CA ALA A 128 1.95 4.35 -11.69
C ALA A 128 1.94 5.88 -11.67
N VAL A 129 2.93 6.50 -11.00
CA VAL A 129 3.12 7.95 -11.01
C VAL A 129 3.33 8.44 -12.43
N LEU A 130 4.23 7.81 -13.20
CA LEU A 130 4.52 8.22 -14.56
C LEU A 130 3.25 8.17 -15.43
N ALA A 131 2.50 7.08 -15.38
CA ALA A 131 1.26 6.93 -16.12
C ALA A 131 0.24 8.03 -15.81
N LEU A 132 0.08 8.42 -14.54
CA LEU A 132 -0.81 9.49 -14.14
C LEU A 132 -0.34 10.88 -14.60
N ILE A 133 0.95 11.19 -14.50
CA ILE A 133 1.45 12.53 -14.82
C ILE A 133 1.60 12.76 -16.32
N THR A 134 1.81 11.71 -17.11
CA THR A 134 1.92 11.79 -18.58
C THR A 134 0.60 11.54 -19.30
N THR A 135 -0.46 11.15 -18.59
CA THR A 135 -1.75 10.88 -19.24
C THR A 135 -2.35 12.14 -19.88
N SER A 136 -2.91 11.97 -21.08
CA SER A 136 -3.77 12.95 -21.74
C SER A 136 -5.17 13.01 -21.09
N THR A 137 -5.57 11.97 -20.35
CA THR A 137 -6.89 11.81 -19.72
C THR A 137 -6.90 12.21 -18.24
N TRP A 138 -6.03 13.14 -17.81
CA TRP A 138 -5.99 13.61 -16.41
C TRP A 138 -7.36 14.09 -15.91
N ALA A 139 -8.15 14.73 -16.77
CA ALA A 139 -9.49 15.19 -16.41
C ALA A 139 -10.41 14.03 -15.97
N GLU A 140 -10.20 12.84 -16.50
CA GLU A 140 -11.01 11.65 -16.22
C GLU A 140 -10.39 10.77 -15.12
N HIS A 141 -9.08 10.52 -15.19
CA HIS A 141 -8.41 9.53 -14.32
C HIS A 141 -7.50 10.12 -13.25
N GLY A 142 -7.26 11.44 -13.27
CA GLY A 142 -6.42 12.13 -12.27
C GLY A 142 -7.24 13.03 -11.36
N LYS A 143 -7.92 14.02 -11.93
CA LYS A 143 -8.61 15.08 -11.19
C LYS A 143 -9.68 14.52 -10.25
N GLY A 144 -9.50 14.70 -8.94
CA GLY A 144 -10.42 14.22 -7.91
C GLY A 144 -10.45 12.70 -7.77
N GLN A 145 -9.49 11.98 -8.35
CA GLN A 145 -9.45 10.51 -8.33
C GLN A 145 -8.55 9.99 -7.22
N ARG A 146 -9.05 8.95 -6.53
CA ARG A 146 -8.31 8.16 -5.53
C ARG A 146 -8.07 6.75 -6.04
N TRP A 147 -6.83 6.35 -6.27
CA TRP A 147 -6.47 5.01 -6.69
C TRP A 147 -5.90 4.17 -5.54
N MET A 148 -6.17 2.87 -5.55
CA MET A 148 -5.57 1.89 -4.64
C MET A 148 -4.51 1.08 -5.39
N LEU A 149 -3.30 0.95 -4.84
CA LEU A 149 -2.19 0.24 -5.47
C LEU A 149 -1.68 -0.94 -4.62
N THR A 150 -1.78 -2.13 -5.21
CA THR A 150 -1.12 -3.37 -4.78
C THR A 150 -0.50 -4.05 -5.99
N ASP A 151 0.39 -5.00 -5.75
CA ASP A 151 0.95 -5.89 -6.78
C ASP A 151 -0.02 -7.00 -7.24
N GLY A 152 -1.26 -6.99 -6.75
CA GLY A 152 -2.31 -7.96 -7.09
C GLY A 152 -2.33 -9.22 -6.21
N PHE A 153 -1.38 -9.38 -5.28
CA PHE A 153 -1.34 -10.53 -4.37
C PHE A 153 -2.02 -10.23 -3.03
N VAL A 154 -2.73 -11.23 -2.51
CA VAL A 154 -3.15 -11.31 -1.11
C VAL A 154 -2.20 -12.26 -0.41
N TYR A 155 -1.19 -11.72 0.26
CA TYR A 155 -0.20 -12.54 0.95
C TYR A 155 -0.74 -13.01 2.30
N ASP A 156 -0.52 -14.28 2.63
CA ASP A 156 -0.75 -14.80 3.96
C ASP A 156 0.51 -14.62 4.82
N TRP A 157 0.40 -13.87 5.92
CA TRP A 157 1.52 -13.71 6.85
C TRP A 157 2.10 -15.04 7.36
N TRP A 158 1.29 -16.09 7.52
CA TRP A 158 1.81 -17.40 7.93
C TRP A 158 2.68 -18.01 6.83
N SER A 159 2.25 -17.90 5.57
CA SER A 159 3.03 -18.34 4.42
C SER A 159 4.35 -17.59 4.31
N LEU A 160 4.32 -16.27 4.52
CA LEU A 160 5.53 -15.45 4.49
C LEU A 160 6.49 -15.81 5.62
N MET A 161 6.02 -15.94 6.86
CA MET A 161 6.88 -16.31 7.99
C MET A 161 7.48 -17.71 7.84
N ALA A 162 6.72 -18.67 7.32
CA ALA A 162 7.22 -20.00 7.00
C ALA A 162 8.22 -19.98 5.83
N GLY A 163 7.93 -19.23 4.76
CA GLY A 163 8.81 -19.08 3.59
C GLY A 163 10.10 -18.29 3.87
N TRP A 164 10.11 -17.48 4.93
CA TRP A 164 11.27 -16.71 5.37
C TRP A 164 11.90 -17.29 6.65
N ALA A 165 11.74 -18.60 6.87
CA ALA A 165 12.22 -19.29 8.07
C ALA A 165 13.74 -19.16 8.31
N ASP A 166 14.52 -18.87 7.27
CA ASP A 166 15.97 -18.73 7.31
C ASP A 166 16.46 -17.28 7.17
N ALA A 167 15.57 -16.29 7.20
CA ALA A 167 15.91 -14.88 6.92
C ALA A 167 17.00 -14.27 7.83
N ARG A 168 17.34 -14.94 8.94
CA ARG A 168 18.43 -14.57 9.87
C ARG A 168 19.79 -15.20 9.52
N ASN A 169 19.83 -16.15 8.58
CA ASN A 169 21.02 -16.90 8.22
C ASN A 169 21.63 -16.33 6.94
N GLN A 170 22.53 -15.35 7.07
CA GLN A 170 23.23 -14.72 5.94
C GLN A 170 24.39 -15.56 5.38
N ASP A 171 24.73 -16.67 6.05
CA ASP A 171 25.84 -17.54 5.68
C ASP A 171 25.30 -18.92 5.25
N ASP A 172 25.31 -19.18 3.95
CA ASP A 172 24.83 -20.42 3.34
C ASP A 172 25.72 -21.64 3.65
N THR A 173 26.87 -21.44 4.29
CA THR A 173 27.84 -22.51 4.55
C THR A 173 27.63 -23.23 5.88
N LYS A 174 26.69 -22.78 6.72
CA LYS A 174 26.45 -23.38 8.04
C LYS A 174 25.40 -24.51 7.98
N PRO A 175 25.76 -25.75 8.32
CA PRO A 175 24.86 -26.91 8.25
C PRO A 175 23.81 -26.96 9.38
N ASP A 176 23.91 -26.10 10.41
CA ASP A 176 23.05 -26.08 11.60
C ASP A 176 21.93 -25.02 11.55
N ARG A 177 21.43 -24.69 10.34
CA ARG A 177 20.34 -23.72 10.16
C ARG A 177 19.10 -24.15 10.95
N ARG A 178 18.70 -23.31 11.90
CA ARG A 178 17.41 -23.45 12.61
C ARG A 178 16.39 -22.48 12.02
N PRO A 179 15.12 -22.90 11.89
CA PRO A 179 14.05 -21.99 11.48
C PRO A 179 13.83 -20.91 12.55
N THR A 180 13.36 -19.75 12.11
CA THR A 180 12.90 -18.69 13.02
C THR A 180 11.81 -19.18 13.96
N GLU A 181 11.71 -18.57 15.14
CA GLU A 181 10.64 -18.88 16.10
C GLU A 181 9.26 -18.62 15.49
N GLN A 182 9.11 -17.56 14.69
CA GLN A 182 7.86 -17.28 14.00
C GLN A 182 7.46 -18.39 13.02
N ALA A 183 8.41 -18.96 12.27
CA ALA A 183 8.15 -20.11 11.41
C ALA A 183 7.72 -21.34 12.22
N LYS A 184 8.37 -21.61 13.36
CA LYS A 184 7.97 -22.71 14.27
C LYS A 184 6.55 -22.52 14.79
N TRP A 185 6.24 -21.32 15.26
CA TRP A 185 4.90 -20.95 15.74
C TRP A 185 3.85 -21.13 14.66
N VAL A 186 4.13 -20.80 13.38
CA VAL A 186 3.21 -21.07 12.27
C VAL A 186 2.87 -22.56 12.19
N TYR A 187 3.83 -23.46 12.19
CA TYR A 187 3.55 -24.90 12.10
C TYR A 187 2.87 -25.47 13.35
N GLU A 188 3.14 -24.91 14.53
CA GLU A 188 2.37 -25.24 15.74
C GLU A 188 0.92 -24.81 15.61
N LEU A 189 0.68 -23.57 15.17
CA LEU A 189 -0.65 -23.02 14.96
C LEU A 189 -1.42 -23.76 13.85
N MET A 190 -0.72 -24.22 12.80
CA MET A 190 -1.34 -25.07 11.78
C MET A 190 -1.90 -26.36 12.38
N ARG A 191 -1.21 -26.98 13.34
CA ARG A 191 -1.72 -28.17 14.06
C ARG A 191 -2.86 -27.81 15.01
N GLU A 192 -2.72 -26.72 15.78
CA GLU A 192 -3.73 -26.26 16.75
C GLU A 192 -5.05 -25.87 16.07
N GLU A 193 -4.98 -25.20 14.92
CA GLU A 193 -6.14 -24.68 14.20
C GLU A 193 -6.57 -25.56 13.01
N ASN A 194 -5.98 -26.76 12.88
CA ASN A 194 -6.29 -27.73 11.83
C ASN A 194 -6.14 -27.16 10.40
N VAL A 195 -5.15 -26.27 10.20
CA VAL A 195 -4.78 -25.72 8.89
C VAL A 195 -3.87 -26.72 8.18
N ARG A 196 -4.39 -27.34 7.12
CA ARG A 196 -3.69 -28.43 6.41
C ARG A 196 -2.53 -27.97 5.53
N ALA A 197 -2.64 -26.77 4.96
CA ALA A 197 -1.65 -26.21 4.04
C ALA A 197 -1.71 -24.67 4.03
N LEU A 198 -0.63 -24.07 3.55
CA LEU A 198 -0.48 -22.64 3.32
C LEU A 198 -0.42 -22.36 1.80
N PRO A 199 -0.92 -21.21 1.32
CA PRO A 199 -1.60 -20.16 2.07
C PRO A 199 -2.99 -20.58 2.57
N ARG A 200 -3.44 -19.94 3.66
CA ARG A 200 -4.82 -20.07 4.13
C ARG A 200 -5.80 -19.49 3.10
N SER A 201 -7.07 -19.90 3.18
CA SER A 201 -8.10 -19.41 2.27
C SER A 201 -8.36 -17.91 2.43
N MET A 202 -8.91 -17.26 1.40
CA MET A 202 -9.18 -15.82 1.43
C MET A 202 -10.16 -15.45 2.56
N GLU A 203 -11.13 -16.32 2.87
CA GLU A 203 -12.07 -16.15 3.98
C GLU A 203 -11.34 -16.13 5.34
N ALA A 204 -10.34 -16.99 5.52
CA ALA A 204 -9.52 -17.01 6.73
C ALA A 204 -8.61 -15.77 6.84
N LEU A 205 -8.07 -15.31 5.70
CA LEU A 205 -7.27 -14.09 5.61
C LEU A 205 -8.12 -12.81 5.74
N GLY A 206 -9.42 -12.89 5.48
CA GLY A 206 -10.34 -11.77 5.47
C GLY A 206 -10.01 -10.79 4.34
N ARG A 207 -9.61 -9.57 4.70
CA ARG A 207 -9.41 -8.47 3.76
C ARG A 207 -8.59 -8.86 2.53
N CYS A 208 -9.17 -8.68 1.34
CA CYS A 208 -8.53 -8.87 0.03
C CYS A 208 -8.66 -7.59 -0.79
N TYR A 209 -7.56 -6.95 -1.19
CA TYR A 209 -7.63 -5.76 -2.05
C TYR A 209 -7.66 -6.13 -3.53
N ASP A 210 -8.69 -5.67 -4.24
CA ASP A 210 -8.78 -5.74 -5.69
C ASP A 210 -8.37 -4.38 -6.30
N THR A 211 -7.19 -4.37 -6.91
CA THR A 211 -6.59 -3.17 -7.53
C THR A 211 -6.49 -3.26 -9.06
N ARG A 212 -7.14 -4.27 -9.67
CA ARG A 212 -7.08 -4.51 -11.12
C ARG A 212 -7.53 -3.30 -11.92
N GLU A 213 -8.45 -2.49 -11.39
CA GLU A 213 -8.98 -1.29 -12.05
C GLU A 213 -7.86 -0.32 -12.46
N PHE A 214 -6.89 -0.04 -11.57
CA PHE A 214 -5.79 0.87 -11.89
C PHE A 214 -4.96 0.32 -13.05
N TRP A 215 -4.53 -0.94 -12.92
CA TRP A 215 -3.67 -1.60 -13.90
C TRP A 215 -4.35 -1.65 -15.27
N ALA A 216 -5.63 -2.02 -15.31
CA ALA A 216 -6.42 -2.03 -16.54
C ALA A 216 -6.58 -0.62 -17.14
N THR A 217 -6.92 0.39 -16.32
CA THR A 217 -7.15 1.77 -16.78
C THR A 217 -5.92 2.36 -17.48
N PHE A 218 -4.72 2.08 -16.97
CA PHE A 218 -3.48 2.62 -17.52
C PHE A 218 -2.74 1.66 -18.46
N GLY A 219 -3.32 0.49 -18.79
CA GLY A 219 -2.68 -0.52 -19.64
C GLY A 219 -1.37 -1.05 -19.04
N LEU A 220 -1.31 -1.15 -17.71
CA LEU A 220 -0.14 -1.58 -16.96
C LEU A 220 -0.38 -2.94 -16.29
N THR A 221 0.70 -3.54 -15.81
CA THR A 221 0.68 -4.72 -14.93
C THR A 221 1.89 -4.60 -14.00
N PRO A 222 1.80 -4.99 -12.71
CA PRO A 222 2.94 -4.98 -11.80
C PRO A 222 4.13 -5.79 -12.37
N LEU A 223 5.35 -5.24 -12.27
CA LEU A 223 6.58 -5.96 -12.64
C LEU A 223 7.20 -6.71 -11.46
N LYS A 224 6.89 -6.29 -10.23
CA LYS A 224 7.49 -6.84 -9.01
C LYS A 224 6.39 -7.25 -8.04
N ALA A 225 6.26 -8.56 -7.89
CA ALA A 225 5.33 -9.23 -7.00
C ALA A 225 5.97 -10.54 -6.49
N GLY A 226 5.32 -11.25 -5.57
CA GLY A 226 5.77 -12.54 -5.04
C GLY A 226 6.98 -12.44 -4.13
N VAL A 227 6.88 -11.65 -3.05
CA VAL A 227 7.94 -11.48 -2.02
C VAL A 227 8.19 -12.72 -1.16
#